data_AF-A0AAD9KPD6-F1
#
_entry.id   AF-A0AAD9KPD6-F1
#
_cell.length_a   1.000
_cell.length_b   1.000
_cell.length_c   1.000
_cell.angle_alpha   90.00
_cell.angle_beta   90.00
_cell.angle_gamma   90.00
#
_symmetry.space_group_name_H-M   'P 1'
#
loop_
_entity.id
_entity.type
_entity.pdbx_description
1 polymer ?
#
loop_
_entity_poly.entity_id
_entity_poly.type
_entity_poly.pdbx_seq_one_letter_code
_entity_poly.pdbx_strand_id
1 'polypeptide(L)' 'METFSDSKRIVARSSEHFQKLLNVPGDIDHEALDNIPQRITKTSLDEIPTTAEMARAIAGLKDGKAHGT' A
#
# COMPACT_ATOMS: atom_id res chain seq x y z
N MET A 1 -4.27 -30.28 5.19
CA MET A 1 -4.42 -28.89 5.65
C MET A 1 -3.51 -28.73 6.84
N GLU A 2 -2.26 -28.32 6.63
CA GLU A 2 -1.27 -28.23 7.71
C GLU A 2 -1.55 -26.97 8.54
N THR A 3 -1.92 -27.18 9.79
CA THR A 3 -2.11 -26.12 10.77
C THR A 3 -0.76 -25.53 11.17
N PHE A 4 -0.71 -24.21 11.35
CA PHE A 4 0.45 -23.42 11.76
C PHE A 4 0.91 -23.72 13.21
N SER A 5 1.08 -24.99 13.57
CA SER A 5 1.34 -25.43 14.96
C SER A 5 2.79 -25.32 15.41
N ASP A 6 3.65 -24.58 14.69
CA ASP A 6 5.04 -24.41 15.09
C ASP A 6 5.52 -22.97 14.86
N SER A 7 5.17 -22.10 15.82
CA SER A 7 5.46 -20.66 15.79
C SER A 7 6.96 -20.37 15.66
N LYS A 8 7.82 -21.21 16.25
CA LYS A 8 9.28 -21.10 16.15
C LYS A 8 9.76 -21.31 14.71
N ARG A 9 9.18 -22.27 14.01
CA ARG A 9 9.50 -22.56 12.60
C ARG A 9 9.07 -21.42 11.68
N ILE A 10 7.93 -20.78 11.98
CA ILE A 10 7.46 -19.60 11.23
C ILE A 10 8.40 -18.42 11.46
N VAL A 11 8.79 -18.16 12.71
CA VAL A 11 9.72 -17.07 13.05
C VAL A 11 11.08 -17.30 12.39
N ALA A 12 11.63 -18.51 12.44
CA ALA A 12 12.91 -18.83 11.81
C ALA A 12 12.85 -18.61 10.28
N ARG A 13 11.80 -19.12 9.63
CA ARG A 13 11.60 -18.95 8.18
C ARG A 13 11.43 -17.47 7.79
N SER A 14 10.68 -16.71 8.58
CA SER A 14 10.53 -15.27 8.36
C SER A 14 11.85 -14.53 8.56
N SER A 15 12.61 -14.84 9.61
CA SER A 15 13.91 -14.22 9.89
C SER A 15 14.91 -14.45 8.75
N GLU A 16 15.05 -15.68 8.26
CA GLU A 16 15.94 -15.99 7.13
C GLU A 16 15.52 -15.26 5.85
N HIS A 17 14.21 -15.15 5.60
CA HIS A 17 13.68 -14.46 4.43
C HIS A 17 13.93 -12.94 4.50
N PHE A 18 13.65 -12.32 5.66
CA PHE A 18 13.87 -10.89 5.86
C PHE A 18 15.34 -10.53 5.88
N GLN A 19 16.20 -11.38 6.42
CA GLN A 19 17.65 -11.14 6.43
C GLN A 19 18.23 -11.12 5.00
N LYS A 20 17.64 -11.87 4.07
CA LYS A 20 17.99 -11.82 2.63
C LYS A 20 17.40 -10.60 1.93
N LEU A 21 16.21 -10.15 2.31
CA LEU A 21 15.55 -8.99 1.70
C LEU A 21 16.12 -7.64 2.18
N LEU A 22 16.45 -7.53 3.48
CA LEU A 22 16.76 -6.26 4.12
C LEU A 22 18.26 -5.93 4.17
N ASN A 23 19.13 -6.93 3.93
CA ASN A 23 20.58 -6.74 3.93
C ASN A 23 21.23 -6.82 2.53
N VAL A 24 20.43 -6.65 1.47
CA VAL A 24 20.99 -6.44 0.14
C VAL A 24 21.61 -5.03 0.12
N PRO A 25 22.83 -4.82 -0.42
CA PRO A 25 23.30 -3.47 -0.71
C PRO A 25 22.18 -2.74 -1.46
N GLY A 26 21.91 -1.49 -1.08
CA GLY A 26 20.79 -0.70 -1.60
C GLY A 26 20.98 -0.30 -3.06
N ASP A 27 21.13 -1.30 -3.92
CA ASP A 27 21.10 -1.17 -5.36
C ASP A 27 19.68 -1.41 -5.81
N ILE A 28 19.21 -0.57 -6.73
CA ILE A 28 17.84 -0.65 -7.19
C ILE A 28 17.85 -1.51 -8.45
N ASP A 29 17.13 -2.61 -8.43
CA ASP A 29 16.90 -3.42 -9.61
C ASP A 29 16.12 -2.58 -10.65
N HIS A 30 16.83 -2.11 -11.68
CA HIS A 30 16.28 -1.28 -12.74
C HIS A 30 15.25 -2.04 -13.60
N GLU A 31 15.41 -3.36 -13.76
CA GLU A 31 14.42 -4.19 -14.45
C GLU A 31 13.13 -4.26 -13.61
N ALA A 32 13.25 -4.41 -12.29
CA ALA A 32 12.09 -4.36 -11.41
C ALA A 32 11.41 -2.98 -11.43
N LEU A 33 12.17 -1.88 -11.48
CA LEU A 33 11.62 -0.52 -11.60
C LEU A 33 10.83 -0.31 -12.89
N ASP A 34 11.38 -0.72 -14.03
CA ASP A 34 10.75 -0.55 -15.35
C ASP A 34 9.44 -1.34 -15.45
N ASN A 35 9.32 -2.42 -14.69
CA ASN A 35 8.13 -3.26 -14.61
C ASN A 35 7.07 -2.75 -13.62
N ILE A 36 7.31 -1.67 -12.86
CA ILE A 36 6.30 -1.09 -11.98
C ILE A 36 5.20 -0.45 -12.84
N PRO A 37 3.93 -0.90 -12.75
CA PRO A 37 2.85 -0.32 -13.54
C PRO A 37 2.63 1.15 -13.14
N GLN A 38 2.93 2.05 -14.07
CA GLN A 38 2.64 3.47 -13.93
C GLN A 38 1.12 3.66 -13.84
N ARG A 39 0.65 4.28 -12.75
CA ARG A 39 -0.75 4.68 -12.64
C ARG A 39 -0.94 6.00 -13.38
N ILE A 40 -2.10 6.16 -14.00
CA ILE A 40 -2.48 7.43 -14.63
C ILE A 40 -2.47 8.51 -13.54
N THR A 41 -1.75 9.60 -13.80
CA THR A 41 -1.76 10.78 -12.95
C THR A 41 -3.18 11.34 -12.88
N LYS A 42 -3.72 11.46 -11.66
CA LYS A 42 -5.04 12.07 -11.43
C LYS A 42 -4.91 13.59 -11.37
N THR A 43 -4.80 14.24 -12.53
CA THR A 43 -4.68 15.70 -12.66
C THR A 43 -5.88 16.46 -12.08
N SER A 44 -7.04 15.82 -11.99
CA SER A 44 -8.23 16.40 -11.35
C SER A 44 -8.03 16.70 -9.85
N LEU A 45 -6.99 16.15 -9.22
CA LEU A 45 -6.64 16.48 -7.83
C LEU A 45 -5.86 17.79 -7.71
N ASP A 46 -5.31 18.29 -8.82
CA ASP A 46 -4.63 19.59 -8.87
C ASP A 46 -5.63 20.74 -9.03
N GLU A 47 -6.89 20.43 -9.38
CA GLU A 47 -7.96 21.40 -9.54
C GLU A 47 -8.54 21.83 -8.19
N ILE A 48 -8.82 23.12 -8.06
CA ILE A 48 -9.50 23.65 -6.87
C ILE A 48 -10.92 23.05 -6.83
N PRO A 49 -11.34 22.46 -5.71
CA PRO A 49 -12.65 21.83 -5.62
C PRO A 49 -13.78 22.85 -5.76
N THR A 50 -14.84 22.45 -6.45
CA THR A 50 -16.06 23.24 -6.57
C THR A 50 -16.86 23.24 -5.28
N THR A 51 -17.74 24.24 -5.12
CA THR A 51 -18.65 24.31 -3.98
C THR A 51 -19.57 23.08 -3.89
N ALA A 52 -19.97 22.51 -5.03
CA ALA A 52 -20.79 21.31 -5.08
C ALA A 52 -20.05 20.06 -4.58
N GLU A 53 -18.77 19.91 -4.94
CA GLU A 53 -17.92 18.83 -4.45
C GLU A 53 -17.66 18.96 -2.95
N MET A 54 -17.38 20.17 -2.47
CA MET A 54 -17.24 20.44 -1.03
C MET A 54 -18.51 20.09 -0.26
N ALA A 55 -19.69 20.53 -0.74
CA ALA A 55 -20.96 20.23 -0.11
C ALA A 55 -21.23 18.72 -0.03
N ARG A 56 -20.91 17.98 -1.11
CA ARG A 56 -21.04 16.51 -1.14
C ARG A 56 -20.07 15.83 -0.18
N ALA A 57 -18.81 16.27 -0.12
CA ALA A 57 -17.82 15.74 0.80
C ALA A 57 -18.23 15.94 2.26
N ILE A 58 -18.69 17.14 2.60
CA ILE A 58 -19.20 17.48 3.95
C ILE A 58 -20.41 16.60 4.30
N ALA A 59 -21.34 16.39 3.36
CA ALA A 59 -22.48 15.51 3.58
C ALA A 59 -22.03 14.06 3.83
N GLY A 60 -21.07 13.56 3.06
CA GLY A 60 -20.53 12.19 3.22
C GLY A 60 -19.79 11.96 4.54
N LEU A 61 -19.21 13.00 5.15
CA LEU A 61 -18.61 12.91 6.48
C LEU A 61 -19.64 12.67 7.59
N LYS A 62 -20.90 13.10 7.40
CA LYS A 62 -21.97 12.90 8.40
C LYS A 62 -22.41 11.44 8.52
N ASP A 63 -22.22 10.63 7.48
CA ASP A 63 -22.59 9.22 7.48
C ASP A 63 -21.59 8.31 8.23
N GLY A 64 -20.59 8.90 8.91
CA GLY A 64 -19.70 8.19 9.84
C GLY A 64 -18.81 7.10 9.22
N LYS A 65 -18.91 6.89 7.90
CA LYS A 65 -18.12 5.88 7.20
C LYS A 65 -16.76 6.47 6.85
N ALA A 66 -15.83 6.38 7.80
CA ALA A 66 -14.42 6.49 7.48
C ALA A 66 -14.11 5.48 6.36
N HIS A 67 -13.74 5.98 5.18
CA HIS A 67 -13.35 5.14 4.06
C HIS A 67 -11.93 4.63 4.32
N GLY A 68 -11.82 3.66 5.21
CA GLY A 68 -10.63 2.86 5.46
C GLY A 68 -10.97 1.40 5.23
N THR A 69 -11.03 0.99 3.96
CA THR A 69 -11.01 -0.41 3.51
C THR A 69 -10.20 -0.49 2.24
#